data_AF-A0A3G9FX88-F1
#
_entry.id   AF-A0A3G9FX88-F1
#
_cell.length_a   1.000
_cell.length_b   1.000
_cell.length_c   1.000
_cell.angle_alpha   90.00
_cell.angle_beta   90.00
_cell.angle_gamma   90.00
#
_symmetry.space_group_name_H-M   'P 1'
#
loop_
_entity.id
_entity.type
_entity.pdbx_description
1 polymer ?
#
loop_
_entity_poly.entity_id
_entity_poly.type
_entity_poly.pdbx_seq_one_letter_code
_entity_poly.pdbx_strand_id
1 'polypeptide(L)'
;MPAGEPLRTVSEQELHMKVGAYDELRHPHGYVYAKERHHWYWFAGIAASLVLVGAVFWGYALYARGAAPVCTSSFVDRSVSPSGGRIAEVRQVSCLGGAPDLRLIVHNAGDSAEAPAVSAFEAGTEVKLRWVSDGELAVAKQGGRVWFFKTHWKDVRVHLAQ
;
A
#
# COMPACT_ATOMS: atom_id res chain seq x y z
N MET A 1 91.41 -19.84 18.59
CA MET A 1 90.08 -20.31 19.02
C MET A 1 89.18 -19.09 19.11
N PRO A 2 88.22 -18.86 18.18
CA PRO A 2 87.31 -17.73 18.32
C PRO A 2 86.19 -18.08 19.31
N ALA A 3 85.93 -17.16 20.22
CA ALA A 3 84.91 -17.26 21.26
C ALA A 3 83.50 -17.31 20.64
N GLY A 4 82.67 -18.25 21.08
CA GLY A 4 81.28 -18.37 20.67
C GLY A 4 80.46 -17.16 21.15
N GLU A 5 79.61 -16.63 20.29
CA GLU A 5 78.63 -15.59 20.65
C GLU A 5 77.73 -16.07 21.79
N PRO A 6 77.35 -15.18 22.73
CA PRO A 6 76.48 -15.56 23.83
C PRO A 6 75.08 -15.92 23.32
N LEU A 7 74.59 -17.10 23.72
CA LEU A 7 73.22 -17.56 23.47
C LEU A 7 72.22 -16.53 24.01
N ARG A 8 71.56 -15.81 23.10
CA ARG A 8 70.49 -14.85 23.42
C ARG A 8 69.21 -15.62 23.75
N THR A 9 68.70 -15.48 24.96
CA THR A 9 67.37 -15.97 25.33
C THR A 9 66.30 -15.15 24.61
N VAL A 10 65.54 -15.79 23.73
CA VAL A 10 64.41 -15.20 23.00
C VAL A 10 63.14 -15.45 23.81
N SER A 11 62.31 -14.43 23.99
CA SER A 11 61.04 -14.60 24.71
C SER A 11 60.10 -15.52 23.91
N GLU A 12 59.29 -16.29 24.63
CA GLU A 12 58.32 -17.21 24.02
C GLU A 12 57.41 -16.48 23.00
N GLN A 13 57.03 -15.24 23.29
CA GLN A 13 56.23 -14.38 22.42
C GLN A 13 56.92 -14.00 21.09
N GLU A 14 58.24 -13.83 21.09
CA GLU A 14 59.04 -13.59 19.86
C GLU A 14 59.16 -14.85 19.00
N LEU A 15 59.21 -16.03 19.64
CA LEU A 15 59.20 -17.31 18.94
C LEU A 15 57.83 -17.57 18.29
N HIS A 16 56.75 -17.26 19.02
CA HIS A 16 55.37 -17.44 18.55
C HIS A 16 55.00 -16.53 17.38
N MET A 17 55.52 -15.31 17.31
CA MET A 17 55.32 -14.42 16.15
C MET A 17 56.13 -14.83 14.92
N LYS A 18 57.30 -15.46 15.08
CA LYS A 18 58.15 -15.88 13.95
C LYS A 18 57.71 -17.19 13.30
N VAL A 19 57.11 -18.10 14.07
CA VAL A 19 56.80 -19.46 13.60
C VAL A 19 55.37 -19.55 13.03
N GLY A 20 54.56 -18.49 13.13
CA GLY A 20 53.23 -18.45 12.50
C GLY A 20 52.29 -19.55 13.01
N ALA A 21 52.47 -20.00 14.25
CA ALA A 21 51.79 -21.19 14.79
C ALA A 21 50.32 -20.96 15.17
N TYR A 22 49.77 -19.79 14.89
CA TYR A 22 48.34 -19.50 14.94
C TYR A 22 47.90 -18.98 13.58
N ASP A 23 47.81 -19.87 12.59
CA ASP A 23 46.97 -19.61 11.44
C ASP A 23 46.04 -20.79 11.16
N GLU A 24 44.76 -20.45 11.13
CA GLU A 24 43.68 -21.14 10.41
C GLU A 24 42.97 -22.34 11.06
N LEU A 25 42.62 -22.20 12.34
CA LEU A 25 41.33 -22.74 12.81
C LEU A 25 40.21 -22.02 12.07
N ARG A 26 39.67 -22.66 11.02
CA ARG A 26 38.43 -22.33 10.29
C ARG A 26 37.57 -21.27 10.98
N HIS A 27 37.59 -20.05 10.46
CA HIS A 27 36.57 -19.04 10.77
C HIS A 27 35.53 -19.07 9.66
N PRO A 28 34.27 -19.49 9.93
CA PRO A 28 33.24 -19.55 8.90
C PRO A 28 32.96 -18.18 8.29
N HIS A 29 33.18 -17.10 9.03
CA HIS A 29 33.09 -15.74 8.52
C HIS A 29 34.02 -14.83 9.34
N GLY A 30 35.03 -14.23 8.70
CA GLY A 30 35.60 -12.96 9.16
C GLY A 30 37.08 -12.92 9.55
N TYR A 31 37.87 -12.33 8.64
CA TYR A 31 38.99 -11.40 8.84
C TYR A 31 40.34 -11.94 9.34
N VAL A 32 41.40 -11.60 8.59
CA VAL A 32 42.81 -11.80 8.99
C VAL A 32 43.53 -10.47 9.27
N TYR A 33 43.10 -9.30 8.74
CA TYR A 33 43.78 -8.02 9.03
C TYR A 33 42.87 -6.79 9.10
N ALA A 34 43.17 -5.87 10.03
CA ALA A 34 42.51 -4.56 10.21
C ALA A 34 42.66 -3.57 9.01
N LYS A 35 43.28 -3.99 7.92
CA LYS A 35 43.51 -3.18 6.70
C LYS A 35 42.50 -3.45 5.58
N GLU A 36 41.58 -4.40 5.73
CA GLU A 36 40.64 -4.75 4.68
C GLU A 36 39.49 -3.74 4.58
N ARG A 37 39.59 -2.82 3.61
CA ARG A 37 38.53 -1.88 3.21
C ARG A 37 37.32 -2.57 2.55
N HIS A 38 37.06 -3.85 2.84
CA HIS A 38 36.09 -4.70 2.11
C HIS A 38 34.65 -4.60 2.62
N HIS A 39 34.43 -4.00 3.80
CA HIS A 39 33.08 -3.84 4.36
C HIS A 39 32.22 -2.82 3.61
N TRP A 40 32.85 -1.81 2.98
CA TRP A 40 32.11 -0.76 2.28
C TRP A 40 31.29 -1.32 1.10
N TYR A 41 31.79 -2.35 0.41
CA TYR A 41 31.07 -2.99 -0.69
C TYR A 41 29.81 -3.74 -0.23
N TRP A 42 29.81 -4.30 0.99
CA TRP A 42 28.62 -4.91 1.57
C TRP A 42 27.54 -3.87 1.85
N PHE A 43 27.91 -2.74 2.46
CA PHE A 43 26.97 -1.64 2.70
C PHE A 43 26.50 -1.00 1.39
N ALA A 44 27.38 -0.85 0.40
CA ALA A 44 27.04 -0.36 -0.93
C ALA A 44 26.08 -1.31 -1.66
N GLY A 45 26.28 -2.63 -1.56
CA GLY A 45 25.38 -3.63 -2.12
C GLY A 45 24.00 -3.61 -1.46
N ILE A 46 23.94 -3.48 -0.13
CA ILE A 46 22.67 -3.35 0.60
C ILE A 46 21.96 -2.05 0.20
N ALA A 47 22.68 -0.93 0.15
CA ALA A 47 22.12 0.36 -0.26
C ALA A 47 21.57 0.32 -1.70
N ALA A 48 22.34 -0.25 -2.64
CA ALA A 48 21.90 -0.42 -4.02
C ALA A 48 20.64 -1.30 -4.11
N SER A 49 20.59 -2.39 -3.34
CA SER A 49 19.42 -3.29 -3.30
C SER A 49 18.18 -2.57 -2.76
N LEU A 50 18.32 -1.79 -1.68
CA LEU A 50 17.22 -1.02 -1.10
C LEU A 50 16.73 0.07 -2.05
N VAL A 51 17.63 0.76 -2.76
CA VAL A 51 17.27 1.74 -3.77
C VAL A 51 16.52 1.09 -4.93
N LEU A 52 16.95 -0.09 -5.38
CA LEU A 52 16.28 -0.82 -6.46
C LEU A 52 14.86 -1.23 -6.04
N VAL A 53 14.69 -1.80 -4.84
CA VAL A 53 13.38 -2.19 -4.30
C VAL A 53 12.49 -0.96 -4.16
N GLY A 54 13.03 0.14 -3.63
CA GLY A 54 12.33 1.43 -3.55
C GLY A 54 11.87 1.92 -4.91
N ALA A 55 12.75 1.90 -5.92
CA ALA A 55 12.43 2.35 -7.28
C ALA A 55 11.36 1.48 -7.95
N VAL A 56 11.42 0.15 -7.79
CA VAL A 56 10.39 -0.76 -8.31
C VAL A 56 9.07 -0.54 -7.61
N PHE A 57 9.06 -0.42 -6.27
CA PHE A 57 7.85 -0.18 -5.51
C PHE A 57 7.20 1.16 -5.85
N TRP A 58 7.98 2.24 -5.91
CA TRP A 58 7.51 3.56 -6.31
C TRP A 58 7.05 3.59 -7.76
N GLY A 59 7.79 2.95 -8.67
CA GLY A 59 7.41 2.81 -10.07
C GLY A 59 6.09 2.07 -10.23
N TYR A 60 5.89 0.97 -9.49
CA TYR A 60 4.62 0.24 -9.48
C TYR A 60 3.48 1.06 -8.87
N ALA A 61 3.73 1.77 -7.77
CA ALA A 61 2.71 2.63 -7.15
C ALA A 61 2.30 3.79 -8.08
N LEU A 62 3.26 4.38 -8.81
CA LEU A 62 2.99 5.41 -9.82
C LEU A 62 2.27 4.81 -11.04
N TYR A 63 2.67 3.62 -11.51
CA TYR A 63 1.97 2.92 -12.57
C TYR A 63 0.53 2.59 -12.19
N ALA A 64 0.28 2.05 -10.99
CA ALA A 64 -1.06 1.76 -10.51
C ALA A 64 -1.94 3.01 -10.40
N ARG A 65 -1.36 4.15 -10.01
CA ARG A 65 -2.08 5.44 -9.99
C ARG A 65 -2.29 6.02 -11.39
N GLY A 66 -1.33 5.89 -12.30
CA GLY A 66 -1.39 6.40 -13.67
C GLY A 66 -2.22 5.52 -14.61
N ALA A 67 -2.34 4.23 -14.30
CA ALA A 67 -3.20 3.26 -14.98
C ALA A 67 -4.63 3.28 -14.43
N ALA A 68 -4.97 4.22 -13.54
CA ALA A 68 -6.36 4.48 -13.20
C ALA A 68 -7.11 4.78 -14.51
N PRO A 69 -8.17 4.02 -14.85
CA PRO A 69 -8.87 4.23 -16.10
C PRO A 69 -9.40 5.66 -16.16
N VAL A 70 -9.25 6.31 -17.30
CA VAL A 70 -9.80 7.65 -17.52
C VAL A 70 -11.32 7.52 -17.48
N CYS A 71 -11.92 8.01 -16.40
CA CYS A 71 -13.36 7.96 -16.19
C CYS A 71 -13.96 9.36 -16.27
N THR A 72 -15.14 9.45 -16.88
CA THR A 72 -16.02 10.60 -16.78
C THR A 72 -17.19 10.25 -15.86
N SER A 73 -17.69 11.24 -15.13
CA SER A 73 -18.92 11.09 -14.35
C SER A 73 -19.93 12.15 -14.74
N SER A 74 -21.20 11.76 -14.83
CA SER A 74 -22.32 12.67 -15.05
C SER A 74 -23.38 12.49 -13.99
N PHE A 75 -24.07 13.59 -13.67
CA PHE A 75 -25.16 13.60 -12.72
C PHE A 75 -26.42 12.97 -13.32
N VAL A 76 -27.13 12.14 -12.54
CA VAL A 76 -28.41 11.54 -12.94
C VAL A 76 -29.52 12.02 -12.03
N ASP A 77 -29.39 11.79 -10.71
CA ASP A 77 -30.43 12.16 -9.74
C ASP A 77 -29.83 12.48 -8.37
N ARG A 78 -30.55 13.28 -7.56
CA ARG A 78 -30.16 13.68 -6.21
C ARG A 78 -31.35 13.61 -5.28
N SER A 79 -31.11 13.12 -4.06
CA SER A 79 -32.05 13.20 -2.95
C SER A 79 -31.36 13.74 -1.70
N VAL A 80 -32.04 14.61 -0.97
CA VAL A 80 -31.50 15.26 0.24
C VAL A 80 -32.22 14.74 1.47
N SER A 81 -31.47 14.50 2.56
CA SER A 81 -32.04 14.01 3.80
C SER A 81 -33.00 15.03 4.44
N PRO A 82 -33.94 14.62 5.30
CA PRO A 82 -34.91 15.52 5.92
C PRO A 82 -34.30 16.74 6.63
N SER A 83 -33.18 16.56 7.33
CA SER A 83 -32.44 17.65 7.98
C SER A 83 -31.62 18.52 7.02
N GLY A 84 -31.45 18.09 5.76
CA GLY A 84 -30.52 18.73 4.83
C GLY A 84 -29.05 18.38 5.06
N GLY A 85 -28.71 17.61 6.10
CA GLY A 85 -27.32 17.30 6.45
C GLY A 85 -26.62 16.31 5.53
N ARG A 86 -27.37 15.54 4.73
CA ARG A 86 -26.82 14.50 3.84
C ARG A 86 -27.44 14.56 2.46
N ILE A 87 -26.63 14.20 1.48
CA ILE A 87 -27.00 14.18 0.07
C ILE A 87 -26.67 12.80 -0.48
N ALA A 88 -27.65 12.19 -1.15
CA ALA A 88 -27.49 10.99 -1.93
C ALA A 88 -27.57 11.36 -3.42
N GLU A 89 -26.61 10.91 -4.20
CA GLU A 89 -26.53 11.17 -5.64
C GLU A 89 -26.40 9.87 -6.41
N VAL A 90 -27.13 9.77 -7.51
CA VAL A 90 -26.87 8.79 -8.56
C VAL A 90 -26.03 9.48 -9.63
N ARG A 91 -24.85 8.92 -9.91
CA ARG A 91 -23.98 9.38 -11.00
C ARG A 91 -23.74 8.25 -11.98
N GLN A 92 -23.78 8.55 -13.26
CA GLN A 92 -23.31 7.63 -14.27
C GLN A 92 -21.79 7.80 -14.40
N VAL A 93 -21.05 6.72 -14.23
CA VAL A 93 -19.60 6.69 -14.42
C VAL A 93 -19.30 5.86 -15.66
N SER A 94 -18.47 6.42 -16.53
CA SER A 94 -18.04 5.76 -17.76
C SER A 94 -16.53 5.83 -17.83
N CYS A 95 -15.88 4.67 -17.85
CA CYS A 95 -14.43 4.55 -17.89
C CYS A 95 -14.00 4.04 -19.27
N LEU A 96 -12.88 4.57 -19.79
CA LEU A 96 -12.35 4.15 -21.08
C LEU A 96 -12.11 2.63 -21.10
N GLY A 97 -12.74 1.91 -22.03
CA GLY A 97 -12.64 0.45 -22.17
C GLY A 97 -13.54 -0.36 -21.22
N GLY A 98 -14.35 0.29 -20.39
CA GLY A 98 -15.34 -0.34 -19.51
C GLY A 98 -16.78 -0.04 -19.94
N ALA A 99 -17.71 -0.91 -19.53
CA ALA A 99 -19.14 -0.60 -19.64
C ALA A 99 -19.51 0.47 -18.60
N PRO A 100 -20.40 1.43 -18.94
CA PRO A 100 -20.85 2.43 -17.99
C PRO A 100 -21.67 1.80 -16.87
N ASP A 101 -21.53 2.34 -15.67
CA ASP A 101 -22.28 1.96 -14.47
C ASP A 101 -22.92 3.19 -13.81
N LEU A 102 -24.02 2.97 -13.10
CA LEU A 102 -24.62 3.96 -12.21
C LEU A 102 -24.08 3.73 -10.81
N ARG A 103 -23.58 4.77 -10.16
CA ARG A 103 -23.05 4.73 -8.81
C ARG A 103 -23.91 5.56 -7.89
N LEU A 104 -24.33 4.95 -6.79
CA LEU A 104 -24.96 5.66 -5.68
C LEU A 104 -23.88 6.13 -4.72
N ILE A 105 -23.81 7.44 -4.51
CA ILE A 105 -22.85 8.09 -3.62
C ILE A 105 -23.63 8.81 -2.53
N VAL A 106 -23.19 8.69 -1.28
CA VAL A 106 -23.78 9.40 -0.15
C VAL A 106 -22.69 10.19 0.57
N HIS A 107 -22.92 11.49 0.76
CA HIS A 107 -21.96 12.41 1.40
C HIS A 107 -22.70 13.44 2.27
N ASN A 108 -21.97 14.15 3.13
CA ASN A 108 -22.56 15.23 3.92
C ASN A 108 -22.75 16.48 3.04
N ALA A 109 -23.76 17.29 3.36
CA ALA A 109 -23.96 18.55 2.67
C ALA A 109 -22.75 19.48 2.89
N GLY A 110 -22.21 20.02 1.80
CA GLY A 110 -21.02 20.88 1.81
C GLY A 110 -19.69 20.13 1.64
N ASP A 111 -19.69 18.79 1.69
CA ASP A 111 -18.51 18.01 1.31
C ASP A 111 -18.30 18.11 -0.21
N SER A 112 -17.12 18.59 -0.62
CA SER A 112 -16.67 18.62 -2.01
C SER A 112 -15.81 17.41 -2.39
N ALA A 113 -15.48 16.56 -1.42
CA ALA A 113 -14.68 15.37 -1.62
C ALA A 113 -15.48 14.28 -2.34
N GLU A 114 -14.86 13.63 -3.31
CA GLU A 114 -15.42 12.49 -4.03
C GLU A 114 -15.63 11.32 -3.06
N ALA A 115 -16.88 11.13 -2.61
CA ALA A 115 -17.22 10.08 -1.67
C ALA A 115 -17.29 8.71 -2.38
N PRO A 116 -16.90 7.62 -1.71
CA PRO A 116 -16.96 6.28 -2.30
C PRO A 116 -18.40 5.89 -2.64
N ALA A 117 -18.56 5.17 -3.75
CA ALA A 117 -19.85 4.62 -4.12
C ALA A 117 -20.29 3.57 -3.10
N VAL A 118 -21.53 3.69 -2.64
CA VAL A 118 -22.18 2.77 -1.70
C VAL A 118 -22.75 1.56 -2.45
N SER A 119 -23.15 1.75 -3.71
CA SER A 119 -23.66 0.71 -4.60
C SER A 119 -23.41 1.08 -6.05
N ALA A 120 -23.32 0.06 -6.91
CA ALA A 120 -23.25 0.20 -8.36
C ALA A 120 -24.40 -0.57 -9.04
N PHE A 121 -24.89 -0.03 -10.15
CA PHE A 121 -25.93 -0.63 -10.98
C PHE A 121 -25.53 -0.56 -12.45
N GLU A 122 -26.09 -1.42 -13.28
CA GLU A 122 -25.89 -1.36 -14.73
C GLU A 122 -26.46 -0.05 -15.29
N ALA A 123 -25.77 0.53 -16.29
CA ALA A 123 -26.27 1.69 -17.01
C ALA A 123 -27.65 1.44 -17.62
N GLY A 124 -28.48 2.49 -17.67
CA GLY A 124 -29.85 2.40 -18.15
C GLY A 124 -30.86 1.85 -17.13
N THR A 125 -30.39 1.39 -15.96
CA THR A 125 -31.29 1.04 -14.86
C THR A 125 -31.93 2.31 -14.26
N GLU A 126 -33.26 2.37 -14.17
CA GLU A 126 -33.91 3.43 -13.40
C GLU A 126 -33.79 3.12 -11.89
N VAL A 127 -33.13 4.02 -11.16
CA VAL A 127 -32.93 3.95 -9.71
C VAL A 127 -33.60 5.15 -9.06
N LYS A 128 -34.49 4.91 -8.10
CA LYS A 128 -35.15 5.96 -7.32
C LYS A 128 -34.63 5.98 -5.89
N LEU A 129 -34.44 7.18 -5.38
CA LEU A 129 -33.94 7.43 -4.03
C LEU A 129 -35.00 8.11 -3.17
N ARG A 130 -35.17 7.62 -1.94
CA ARG A 130 -36.01 8.28 -0.94
C ARG A 130 -35.43 8.14 0.46
N TRP A 131 -35.16 9.26 1.12
CA TRP A 131 -34.81 9.24 2.52
C TRP A 131 -36.00 8.85 3.39
N VAL A 132 -35.81 7.88 4.28
CA VAL A 132 -36.79 7.47 5.30
C VAL A 132 -36.56 8.25 6.59
N SER A 133 -35.29 8.49 6.92
CA SER A 133 -34.83 9.37 8.00
C SER A 133 -33.48 9.96 7.62
N ASP A 134 -32.90 10.84 8.45
CA ASP A 134 -31.53 11.30 8.22
C ASP A 134 -30.51 10.15 8.22
N GLY A 135 -30.82 9.07 8.93
CA GLY A 135 -29.97 7.91 9.06
C GLY A 135 -30.18 6.84 8.00
N GLU A 136 -31.28 6.90 7.23
CA GLU A 136 -31.74 5.77 6.42
C GLU A 136 -32.27 6.21 5.05
N LEU A 137 -31.71 5.61 4.00
CA LEU A 137 -32.03 5.86 2.61
C LEU A 137 -32.64 4.60 1.97
N ALA A 138 -33.85 4.72 1.45
CA ALA A 138 -34.44 3.70 0.60
C ALA A 138 -33.99 3.90 -0.86
N VAL A 139 -33.61 2.80 -1.50
CA VAL A 139 -33.13 2.75 -2.89
C VAL A 139 -33.97 1.71 -3.62
N ALA A 140 -34.64 2.10 -4.69
CA ALA A 140 -35.47 1.21 -5.49
C ALA A 140 -34.94 1.12 -6.92
N LYS A 141 -34.64 -0.09 -7.38
CA LYS A 141 -34.40 -0.38 -8.80
C LYS A 141 -35.74 -0.72 -9.47
N GLN A 142 -36.01 -0.14 -10.63
CA GLN A 142 -37.21 -0.45 -11.41
C GLN A 142 -37.32 -1.95 -11.69
N GLY A 143 -38.50 -2.53 -11.42
CA GLY A 143 -38.74 -3.98 -11.55
C GLY A 143 -37.97 -4.85 -10.55
N GLY A 144 -37.31 -4.24 -9.57
CA GLY A 144 -36.43 -4.91 -8.61
C GLY A 144 -36.89 -4.76 -7.15
N ARG A 145 -35.98 -5.12 -6.25
CA ARG A 145 -36.18 -5.02 -4.80
C ARG A 145 -35.85 -3.60 -4.33
N VAL A 146 -36.48 -3.21 -3.21
CA VAL A 146 -36.13 -1.99 -2.47
C VAL A 146 -35.08 -2.35 -1.43
N TRP A 147 -33.99 -1.59 -1.39
CA TRP A 147 -32.92 -1.71 -0.40
C TRP A 147 -32.95 -0.53 0.55
N PHE A 148 -32.55 -0.74 1.80
CA PHE A 148 -32.43 0.31 2.81
C PHE A 148 -30.96 0.42 3.23
N PHE A 149 -30.40 1.61 3.09
CA PHE A 149 -29.02 1.93 3.45
C PHE A 149 -29.00 2.78 4.72
N LYS A 150 -28.27 2.32 5.74
CA LYS A 150 -28.03 3.10 6.95
C LYS A 150 -26.70 3.84 6.85
N THR A 151 -26.78 5.16 6.86
CA THR A 151 -25.65 6.09 6.66
C THR A 151 -24.62 6.08 7.79
N HIS A 152 -24.93 5.47 8.94
CA HIS A 152 -24.10 5.48 10.13
C HIS A 152 -23.08 4.32 10.21
N TRP A 153 -23.02 3.37 9.26
CA TRP A 153 -22.08 2.24 9.39
C TRP A 153 -21.61 1.61 8.08
N LYS A 154 -20.36 1.11 8.12
CA LYS A 154 -19.64 0.25 7.16
C LYS A 154 -20.32 -1.07 6.73
N ASP A 155 -21.60 -1.31 7.03
CA ASP A 155 -22.29 -2.56 6.69
C ASP A 155 -23.60 -2.29 5.93
N VAL A 156 -23.64 -2.75 4.68
CA VAL A 156 -24.86 -2.83 3.87
C VAL A 156 -25.77 -3.90 4.49
N ARG A 157 -26.85 -3.49 5.16
CA ARG A 157 -27.89 -4.43 5.60
C ARG A 157 -29.01 -4.46 4.57
N VAL A 158 -29.04 -5.53 3.77
CA VAL A 158 -30.14 -5.78 2.82
C VAL A 158 -31.36 -6.27 3.60
N HIS A 159 -32.30 -5.37 3.86
CA HIS A 159 -33.62 -5.74 4.35
C HIS A 159 -34.56 -5.99 3.16
N LEU A 160 -35.06 -7.21 3.04
CA LEU A 160 -36.10 -7.55 2.08
C LEU A 160 -37.44 -7.16 2.68
N ALA A 161 -38.13 -6.20 2.07
CA ALA A 161 -39.54 -5.98 2.37
C ALA A 161 -40.34 -7.18 1.83
N GLN A 162 -41.06 -7.86 2.74
CA GLN A 162 -42.06 -8.88 2.41
C GLN A 162 -43.38 -8.20 2.05
#